data_AF-A0A0C3LBR2-F1
#
_entry.id   AF-A0A0C3LBR2-F1
#
_cell.length_a   1.000
_cell.length_b   1.000
_cell.length_c   1.000
_cell.angle_alpha   90.00
_cell.angle_beta   90.00
_cell.angle_gamma   90.00
#
_symmetry.space_group_name_H-M   'P 1'
#
loop_
_entity.id
_entity.type
_entity.pdbx_description
1 polymer ?
#
loop_
_entity_poly.entity_id
_entity_poly.type
_entity_poly.pdbx_seq_one_letter_code
_entity_poly.pdbx_strand_id
1 'polypeptide(L)'
;MLSTFSFLATLLAAQGAFAGTYNILDTFVGPSFLTGFDHQAIGDPTNGRVNYVNQATAVAQNLTYTSSDTLILRTDYKTVLSASGPGRNSVRIQSKKAYGNGVSVINVRHMPQGCATWPAFWSTATTNWPSLGEIDIIEGVNDQSPNHSTLHTTSGC
;
A
#
# COMPACT_ATOMS: atom_id res chain seq x y z
N MET A 1 29.98 -55.08 34.40
CA MET A 1 29.02 -54.41 33.50
C MET A 1 28.18 -53.43 34.31
N LEU A 2 27.71 -52.36 33.65
CA LEU A 2 26.92 -51.21 34.11
C LEU A 2 27.76 -50.07 34.73
N SER A 3 28.27 -49.11 33.95
CA SER A 3 27.63 -48.05 33.11
C SER A 3 27.50 -46.74 33.91
N THR A 4 28.52 -45.90 33.75
CA THR A 4 28.55 -44.49 34.17
C THR A 4 27.74 -43.66 33.17
N PHE A 5 26.59 -43.15 33.59
CA PHE A 5 25.81 -42.19 32.80
C PHE A 5 26.41 -40.80 32.96
N SER A 6 27.13 -40.33 31.94
CA SER A 6 27.58 -38.95 31.83
C SER A 6 26.40 -38.09 31.39
N PHE A 7 25.83 -37.30 32.31
CA PHE A 7 24.84 -36.27 31.97
C PHE A 7 25.54 -35.11 31.27
N LEU A 8 25.51 -35.11 29.94
CA LEU A 8 25.91 -33.96 29.13
C LEU A 8 24.78 -32.93 29.19
N ALA A 9 24.91 -31.95 30.09
CA ALA A 9 24.01 -30.80 30.13
C ALA A 9 24.28 -29.92 28.89
N THR A 10 23.58 -30.15 27.80
CA THR A 10 23.49 -29.19 26.70
C THR A 10 22.73 -27.97 27.18
N LEU A 11 23.49 -26.95 27.60
CA LEU A 11 22.99 -25.61 27.83
C LEU A 11 22.48 -25.09 26.47
N LEU A 12 21.17 -25.09 26.24
CA LEU A 12 20.60 -24.33 25.14
C LEU A 12 20.93 -22.86 25.40
N ALA A 13 21.92 -22.33 24.69
CA ALA A 13 22.05 -20.90 24.52
C ALA A 13 20.80 -20.45 23.76
N ALA A 14 19.78 -19.99 24.51
CA ALA A 14 18.70 -19.23 23.93
C ALA A 14 19.34 -17.98 23.33
N GLN A 15 19.61 -18.04 22.03
CA GLN A 15 20.01 -16.85 21.28
C GLN A 15 18.86 -15.87 21.43
N GLY A 16 19.07 -14.81 22.22
CA GLY A 16 18.10 -13.74 22.32
C GLY A 16 17.85 -13.23 20.91
N ALA A 17 16.63 -13.39 20.41
CA ALA A 17 16.24 -12.74 19.18
C ALA A 17 16.36 -11.23 19.43
N PHE A 18 17.21 -10.55 18.65
CA PHE A 18 17.24 -9.09 18.63
C PHE A 18 15.94 -8.61 17.96
N ALA A 19 14.87 -8.53 18.75
CA ALA A 19 13.64 -7.88 18.33
C ALA A 19 13.79 -6.38 18.55
N GLY A 20 13.76 -5.60 17.47
CA GLY A 20 13.58 -4.16 17.57
C GLY A 20 12.18 -3.89 18.14
N THR A 21 12.10 -3.10 19.22
CA THR A 21 10.82 -2.60 19.72
C THR A 21 10.37 -1.42 18.87
N TYR A 22 9.20 -1.54 18.25
CA TYR A 22 8.57 -0.45 17.50
C TYR A 22 7.45 0.17 18.34
N ASN A 23 7.28 1.49 18.22
CA ASN A 23 6.14 2.22 18.77
C ASN A 23 5.26 2.70 17.63
N ILE A 24 3.95 2.80 17.87
CA ILE A 24 3.01 3.37 16.90
C ILE A 24 3.39 4.84 16.70
N LEU A 25 3.73 5.21 15.46
CA LEU A 25 4.01 6.58 15.09
C LEU A 25 2.75 7.29 14.59
N ASP A 26 1.99 6.65 13.70
CA ASP A 26 0.75 7.17 13.14
C ASP A 26 -0.29 6.05 13.04
N THR A 27 -1.56 6.38 13.25
CA THR A 27 -2.70 5.49 13.08
C THR A 27 -3.71 6.17 12.18
N PHE A 28 -4.07 5.53 11.07
CA PHE A 28 -5.13 6.02 10.18
C PHE A 28 -6.31 5.07 10.17
N VAL A 29 -7.47 5.56 10.59
CA VAL A 29 -8.74 4.82 10.63
C VAL A 29 -9.87 5.76 10.22
N GLY A 30 -10.74 5.29 9.34
CA GLY A 30 -11.97 6.01 8.99
C GLY A 30 -11.69 7.42 8.43
N PRO A 31 -12.29 8.49 9.00
CA PRO A 31 -12.13 9.84 8.45
C PRO A 31 -10.72 10.41 8.55
N SER A 32 -9.82 9.84 9.37
CA SER A 32 -8.45 10.37 9.50
C SER A 32 -7.63 10.25 8.20
N PHE A 33 -8.03 9.39 7.28
CA PHE A 33 -7.43 9.33 5.94
C PHE A 33 -7.68 10.62 5.13
N LEU A 34 -8.79 11.33 5.37
CA LEU A 34 -9.11 12.59 4.67
C LEU A 34 -8.25 13.78 5.11
N THR A 35 -7.54 13.63 6.23
CA THR A 35 -6.63 14.66 6.74
C THR A 35 -5.17 14.21 6.70
N GLY A 36 -4.90 12.91 6.79
CA GLY A 36 -3.55 12.33 6.73
C GLY A 36 -2.98 12.11 5.33
N PHE A 37 -3.83 12.11 4.30
CA PHE A 37 -3.45 11.85 2.92
C PHE A 37 -3.93 12.98 1.99
N ASP A 38 -3.25 13.14 0.87
CA ASP A 38 -3.63 14.01 -0.24
C ASP A 38 -4.14 13.18 -1.42
N HIS A 39 -5.33 13.52 -1.94
CA HIS A 39 -5.82 13.01 -3.22
C HIS A 39 -5.10 13.70 -4.37
N GLN A 40 -4.30 12.93 -5.10
CA GLN A 40 -3.48 13.43 -6.19
C GLN A 40 -4.31 13.53 -7.48
N ALA A 41 -4.80 14.73 -7.79
CA ALA A 41 -5.44 15.03 -9.09
C ALA A 41 -4.38 15.31 -10.16
N ILE A 42 -3.66 14.26 -10.56
CA ILE A 42 -2.54 14.31 -11.51
C ILE A 42 -2.83 13.43 -12.74
N GLY A 43 -2.10 13.68 -13.83
CA GLY A 43 -2.00 12.69 -14.90
C GLY A 43 -1.34 11.42 -14.38
N ASP A 44 -1.82 10.25 -14.82
CA ASP A 44 -1.31 8.98 -14.33
C ASP A 44 0.13 8.74 -14.80
N PRO A 45 1.11 8.60 -13.89
CA PRO A 45 2.51 8.35 -14.27
C PRO A 45 2.69 7.04 -15.07
N THR A 46 1.80 6.07 -14.87
CA THR A 46 1.78 4.79 -15.59
C THR A 46 0.96 4.82 -16.88
N ASN A 47 0.41 5.97 -17.27
CA ASN A 47 -0.33 6.20 -18.51
C ASN A 47 -1.60 5.32 -18.66
N GLY A 48 -2.24 4.96 -17.55
CA GLY A 48 -3.48 4.18 -17.53
C GLY A 48 -4.71 4.95 -18.02
N ARG A 49 -5.80 4.21 -18.31
CA ARG A 49 -7.10 4.79 -18.70
C ARG A 49 -7.88 5.29 -17.47
N VAL A 50 -7.29 6.21 -16.72
CA VAL A 50 -7.80 6.72 -15.45
C VAL A 50 -7.90 8.25 -15.47
N ASN A 51 -8.81 8.79 -14.67
CA ASN A 51 -8.84 10.19 -14.30
C ASN A 51 -8.79 10.29 -12.77
N TYR A 52 -7.63 10.63 -12.20
CA TYR A 52 -7.53 10.81 -10.76
C TYR A 52 -8.16 12.14 -10.34
N VAL A 53 -9.13 12.07 -9.44
CA VAL A 53 -9.87 13.25 -8.98
C VAL A 53 -9.40 13.72 -7.59
N ASN A 54 -9.57 15.00 -7.31
CA ASN A 54 -9.25 15.58 -5.98
C ASN A 54 -10.23 15.10 -4.90
N GLN A 55 -9.91 15.35 -3.62
CA GLN A 55 -10.69 14.89 -2.48
C GLN A 55 -12.15 15.36 -2.52
N ALA A 56 -12.39 16.64 -2.85
CA ALA A 56 -13.74 17.19 -2.92
C ALA A 56 -14.61 16.45 -3.94
N THR A 57 -14.06 16.20 -5.14
CA THR A 57 -14.74 15.44 -6.19
C THR A 57 -14.93 13.98 -5.79
N ALA A 58 -13.90 13.35 -5.22
CA ALA A 58 -13.96 11.96 -4.76
C ALA A 58 -15.04 11.75 -3.70
N VAL A 59 -15.18 12.65 -2.74
CA VAL A 59 -16.23 12.59 -1.71
C VAL A 59 -17.60 12.86 -2.33
N ALA A 60 -17.74 13.91 -3.15
CA ALA A 60 -19.01 14.25 -3.78
C ALA A 60 -19.55 13.14 -4.70
N GLN A 61 -18.66 12.43 -5.39
CA GLN A 61 -19.00 11.29 -6.26
C GLN A 61 -19.01 9.95 -5.53
N ASN A 62 -18.77 9.94 -4.21
CA ASN A 62 -18.66 8.74 -3.39
C ASN A 62 -17.60 7.74 -3.92
N LEU A 63 -16.50 8.23 -4.48
CA LEU A 63 -15.30 7.46 -4.83
C LEU A 63 -14.37 7.27 -3.62
N THR A 64 -14.38 8.23 -2.70
CA THR A 64 -13.81 8.08 -1.36
C THR A 64 -14.95 8.17 -0.35
N TYR A 65 -15.05 7.15 0.49
CA TYR A 65 -16.04 7.09 1.57
C TYR A 65 -15.35 6.69 2.86
N THR A 66 -15.76 7.29 3.97
CA THR A 66 -15.27 6.92 5.30
C THR A 66 -16.44 6.72 6.26
N SER A 67 -16.30 5.74 7.14
CA SER A 67 -17.09 5.58 8.37
C SER A 67 -16.12 5.53 9.56
N SER A 68 -16.59 5.25 10.77
CA SER A 68 -15.75 5.27 11.98
C SER A 68 -14.53 4.34 11.90
N ASP A 69 -14.63 3.21 11.21
CA ASP A 69 -13.61 2.15 11.18
C ASP A 69 -13.19 1.72 9.76
N THR A 70 -13.66 2.43 8.74
CA THR A 70 -13.52 2.00 7.35
C THR A 70 -13.21 3.16 6.44
N LEU A 71 -12.21 2.96 5.59
CA LEU A 71 -11.99 3.72 4.37
C LEU A 71 -12.42 2.85 3.18
N ILE A 72 -13.15 3.43 2.24
CA ILE A 72 -13.36 2.83 0.92
C ILE A 72 -12.85 3.80 -0.13
N LEU A 73 -11.91 3.30 -0.94
CA LEU A 73 -11.46 3.90 -2.18
C LEU A 73 -12.03 3.05 -3.31
N ARG A 74 -12.80 3.65 -4.22
CA ARG A 74 -13.43 2.95 -5.34
C ARG A 74 -13.33 3.76 -6.62
N THR A 75 -13.40 3.06 -7.74
CA THR A 75 -13.54 3.68 -9.06
C THR A 75 -15.00 3.95 -9.40
N ASP A 76 -15.26 4.86 -10.34
CA ASP A 76 -16.57 5.04 -10.94
C ASP A 76 -17.01 3.76 -11.65
N TYR A 77 -18.14 3.18 -11.24
CA TYR A 77 -18.72 1.96 -11.81
C TYR A 77 -20.06 2.22 -12.54
N LYS A 78 -20.44 3.49 -12.74
CA LYS A 78 -21.74 3.88 -13.31
C LYS A 78 -21.60 4.44 -14.72
N THR A 79 -20.55 5.19 -14.98
CA THR A 79 -20.42 5.93 -16.25
C THR A 79 -19.91 5.04 -17.37
N VAL A 80 -20.60 5.11 -18.52
CA VAL A 80 -20.09 4.65 -19.81
C VAL A 80 -19.24 5.76 -20.40
N LEU A 81 -17.96 5.50 -20.60
CA LEU A 81 -17.00 6.51 -21.05
C LEU A 81 -17.04 6.70 -22.56
N SER A 82 -16.84 7.93 -23.02
CA SER A 82 -16.47 8.18 -24.42
C SER A 82 -15.03 7.71 -24.66
N ALA A 83 -14.76 7.16 -25.85
CA ALA A 83 -13.42 6.75 -26.26
C ALA A 83 -12.43 7.93 -26.31
N SER A 84 -12.90 9.12 -26.68
CA SER A 84 -12.09 10.35 -26.76
C SER A 84 -12.08 11.18 -25.48
N GLY A 85 -12.88 10.78 -24.47
CA GLY A 85 -12.98 11.49 -23.18
C GLY A 85 -11.82 11.15 -22.23
N PRO A 86 -11.86 11.64 -20.98
CA PRO A 86 -10.94 11.21 -19.93
C PRO A 86 -11.13 9.72 -19.57
N GLY A 87 -10.16 9.17 -18.83
CA GLY A 87 -10.27 7.83 -18.25
C GLY A 87 -11.33 7.71 -17.16
N ARG A 88 -11.49 6.50 -16.62
CA ARG A 88 -12.47 6.24 -15.55
C ARG A 88 -12.06 7.00 -14.28
N ASN A 89 -13.01 7.70 -13.64
CA ASN A 89 -12.69 8.39 -12.39
C ASN A 89 -12.23 7.38 -11.33
N SER A 90 -11.10 7.68 -10.70
CA SER A 90 -10.54 6.91 -9.60
C SER A 90 -9.82 7.85 -8.64
N VAL A 91 -9.21 7.28 -7.61
CA VAL A 91 -8.48 8.03 -6.59
C VAL A 91 -7.09 7.43 -6.40
N ARG A 92 -6.11 8.32 -6.26
CA ARG A 92 -4.75 8.04 -5.84
C ARG A 92 -4.49 8.91 -4.62
N ILE A 93 -4.27 8.29 -3.47
CA ILE A 93 -3.99 9.02 -2.22
C ILE A 93 -2.54 8.82 -1.82
N GLN A 94 -1.89 9.88 -1.34
CA GLN A 94 -0.51 9.84 -0.85
C GLN A 94 -0.47 10.36 0.58
N SER A 95 0.26 9.70 1.48
CA SER A 95 0.41 10.20 2.85
C SER A 95 1.11 11.56 2.85
N LYS A 96 0.61 12.51 3.65
CA LYS A 96 1.27 13.81 3.81
C LYS A 96 2.65 13.70 4.45
N LYS A 97 2.79 12.74 5.35
CA LYS A 97 4.04 12.42 6.02
C LYS A 97 4.82 11.40 5.19
N ALA A 98 6.11 11.66 5.06
CA ALA A 98 7.09 10.69 4.57
C ALA A 98 7.66 9.90 5.76
N TYR A 99 7.97 8.63 5.51
CA TYR A 99 8.50 7.72 6.52
C TYR A 99 9.87 7.21 6.08
N GLY A 100 10.79 7.12 7.03
CA GLY A 100 12.07 6.43 6.84
C GLY A 100 11.95 4.97 7.26
N ASN A 101 12.98 4.46 7.93
CA ASN A 101 12.98 3.10 8.46
C ASN A 101 11.85 2.90 9.47
N GLY A 102 11.02 1.88 9.26
CA GLY A 102 9.88 1.60 10.11
C GLY A 102 9.10 0.36 9.67
N VAL A 103 7.94 0.18 10.29
CA VAL A 103 6.98 -0.88 9.94
C VAL A 103 5.67 -0.24 9.56
N SER A 104 5.19 -0.54 8.36
CA SER A 104 3.87 -0.16 7.88
C SER A 104 2.95 -1.37 7.94
N VAL A 105 1.79 -1.22 8.57
CA VAL A 105 0.77 -2.27 8.65
C VAL A 105 -0.52 -1.75 8.05
N ILE A 106 -1.08 -2.52 7.11
CA ILE A 106 -2.39 -2.27 6.54
C ILE A 106 -3.32 -3.45 6.83
N ASN A 107 -4.52 -3.16 7.32
CA ASN A 107 -5.58 -4.16 7.49
C ASN A 107 -6.63 -3.96 6.39
N VAL A 108 -6.62 -4.85 5.39
CA VAL A 108 -7.44 -4.74 4.18
C VAL A 108 -8.57 -5.76 4.22
N ARG A 109 -9.82 -5.29 4.23
CA ARG A 109 -11.00 -6.18 4.13
C ARG A 109 -11.32 -6.60 2.69
N HIS A 110 -10.99 -5.75 1.72
CA HIS A 110 -11.25 -5.96 0.29
C HIS A 110 -10.28 -5.12 -0.55
N MET A 111 -9.82 -5.63 -1.70
CA MET A 111 -9.01 -4.89 -2.68
C MET A 111 -9.72 -4.84 -4.03
N PRO A 112 -9.41 -3.87 -4.92
CA PRO A 112 -10.05 -3.78 -6.22
C PRO A 112 -9.87 -5.06 -7.06
N GLN A 113 -10.92 -5.40 -7.80
CA GLN A 113 -10.94 -6.51 -8.76
C GLN A 113 -11.73 -6.10 -10.02
N GLY A 114 -11.47 -6.77 -11.13
CA GLY A 114 -12.04 -6.60 -12.46
C GLY A 114 -10.94 -6.65 -13.54
N CYS A 115 -11.31 -7.09 -14.75
CA CYS A 115 -10.44 -6.94 -15.92
C CYS A 115 -9.97 -5.48 -16.08
N ALA A 116 -8.72 -5.31 -16.49
CA ALA A 116 -8.04 -4.01 -16.66
C ALA A 116 -7.85 -3.19 -15.37
N THR A 117 -8.19 -3.71 -14.19
CA THR A 117 -7.82 -3.05 -12.94
C THR A 117 -6.33 -3.27 -12.64
N TRP A 118 -5.69 -2.24 -12.10
CA TRP A 118 -4.32 -2.27 -11.58
C TRP A 118 -4.29 -1.56 -10.22
N PRO A 119 -4.68 -2.25 -9.12
CA PRO A 119 -4.56 -1.70 -7.78
C PRO A 119 -3.12 -1.79 -7.25
N ALA A 120 -2.73 -0.80 -6.44
CA ALA A 120 -1.45 -0.81 -5.75
C ALA A 120 -1.55 -0.20 -4.33
N PHE A 121 -0.85 -0.80 -3.36
CA PHE A 121 -0.46 -0.21 -2.08
C PHE A 121 1.05 -0.32 -1.96
N TRP A 122 1.72 0.83 -1.96
CA TRP A 122 3.15 0.93 -2.21
C TRP A 122 3.73 2.18 -1.53
N SER A 123 5.05 2.29 -1.51
CA SER A 123 5.77 3.47 -1.01
C SER A 123 6.89 3.86 -1.96
N THR A 124 7.08 5.16 -2.16
CA THR A 124 8.21 5.74 -2.91
C THR A 124 8.60 7.07 -2.30
N ALA A 125 9.81 7.55 -2.59
CA ALA A 125 10.12 8.95 -2.42
C ALA A 125 9.30 9.82 -3.40
N THR A 126 8.94 11.03 -2.96
CA THR A 126 8.21 12.03 -3.78
C THR A 126 9.07 12.65 -4.88
N THR A 127 10.39 12.48 -4.81
CA THR A 127 11.35 13.03 -5.76
C THR A 127 12.34 11.95 -6.18
N ASN A 128 13.00 12.18 -7.32
CA ASN A 128 14.15 11.38 -7.76
C ASN A 128 13.85 9.88 -7.90
N TRP A 129 12.66 9.51 -8.38
CA TRP A 129 12.40 8.14 -8.78
C TRP A 129 13.29 7.74 -9.98
N PRO A 130 13.88 6.53 -10.02
CA PRO A 130 13.86 5.47 -9.01
C PRO A 130 15.07 5.48 -8.03
N SER A 131 15.89 6.54 -8.01
CA SER A 131 17.12 6.56 -7.20
C SER A 131 16.91 6.59 -5.69
N LEU A 132 15.71 6.98 -5.24
CA LEU A 132 15.30 6.89 -3.84
C LEU A 132 14.37 5.70 -3.54
N GLY A 133 14.22 4.80 -4.51
CA GLY A 133 13.52 3.53 -4.35
C GLY A 133 11.99 3.61 -4.38
N GLU A 134 11.39 2.46 -4.68
CA GLU A 134 9.96 2.18 -4.56
C GLU A 134 9.78 0.74 -4.05
N ILE A 135 8.76 0.55 -3.21
CA ILE A 135 8.39 -0.73 -2.61
C ILE A 135 6.91 -0.97 -2.87
N ASP A 136 6.60 -1.95 -3.72
CA ASP A 136 5.25 -2.40 -3.99
C ASP A 136 4.89 -3.54 -3.04
N ILE A 137 3.94 -3.27 -2.13
CA ILE A 137 3.58 -4.21 -1.07
C ILE A 137 2.41 -5.07 -1.54
N ILE A 138 1.36 -4.42 -2.06
CA ILE A 138 0.24 -5.07 -2.73
C ILE A 138 0.17 -4.51 -4.14
N GLU A 139 0.32 -5.34 -5.16
CA GLU A 139 0.19 -4.94 -6.56
C GLU A 139 -0.24 -6.12 -7.43
N GLY A 140 -1.02 -5.83 -8.47
CA GLY A 140 -1.41 -6.80 -9.48
C GLY A 140 -2.21 -6.15 -10.59
N VAL A 141 -2.47 -6.93 -11.65
CA VAL A 141 -3.28 -6.47 -12.79
C VAL A 141 -4.30 -7.53 -13.17
N ASN A 142 -5.46 -7.11 -13.70
CA ASN A 142 -6.42 -7.99 -14.37
C ASN A 142 -6.91 -9.20 -13.56
N ASP A 143 -7.13 -9.04 -12.25
CA ASP A 143 -7.49 -10.13 -11.33
C ASP A 143 -6.50 -11.31 -11.30
N GLN A 144 -5.26 -11.08 -11.74
CA GLN A 144 -4.25 -12.12 -11.74
C GLN A 144 -3.68 -12.29 -10.34
N SER A 145 -3.82 -13.51 -9.82
CA SER A 145 -3.13 -13.96 -8.61
C SER A 145 -1.82 -14.66 -8.98
N PRO A 146 -0.82 -14.69 -8.09
CA PRO A 146 -0.81 -14.10 -6.75
C PRO A 146 -0.47 -12.60 -6.75
N ASN A 147 -0.40 -12.00 -5.56
CA ASN A 147 0.15 -10.65 -5.36
C ASN A 147 1.59 -10.55 -5.89
N HIS A 148 1.94 -9.41 -6.48
CA HIS A 148 3.31 -9.08 -6.84
C HIS A 148 3.87 -8.09 -5.81
N SER A 149 4.98 -8.47 -5.16
CA SER A 149 5.73 -7.58 -4.27
C SER A 149 7.09 -7.28 -4.90
N THR A 150 7.34 -6.00 -5.16
CA THR A 150 8.42 -5.57 -6.04
C THR A 150 9.24 -4.46 -5.39
N LEU A 151 10.51 -4.38 -5.76
CA LEU A 151 11.37 -3.23 -5.46
C LEU A 151 11.79 -2.60 -6.78
N HIS A 152 11.66 -1.28 -6.91
CA HIS A 152 12.28 -0.54 -8.01
C HIS A 152 13.47 0.26 -7.48
N THR A 153 14.63 0.04 -8.06
CA THR A 153 15.91 0.59 -7.62
C THR A 153 16.72 1.08 -8.82
N THR A 154 17.79 1.83 -8.55
CA THR A 154 18.86 2.05 -9.54
C THR A 154 19.85 0.89 -9.58
N SER A 155 20.74 0.90 -10.56
CA SER A 155 21.84 -0.09 -10.69
C SER A 155 22.62 -0.26 -9.38
N GLY A 156 22.97 -1.51 -9.06
CA GLY A 156 23.79 -1.86 -7.90
C GLY A 156 23.04 -1.98 -6.58
N CYS A 157 21.71 -1.90 -6.61
CA CYS A 157 20.81 -2.14 -5.49
C CYS A 157 19.81 -3.25 -5.84
#